data_AF-A0AA46L0Q9-F1
#
_entry.id   AF-A0AA46L0Q9-F1
#
_cell.length_a   1.000
_cell.length_b   1.000
_cell.length_c   1.000
_cell.angle_alpha   90.00
_cell.angle_beta   90.00
_cell.angle_gamma   90.00
#
_symmetry.space_group_name_H-M   'P 1'
#
loop_
_entity.id
_entity.type
_entity.pdbx_description
1 polymer ?
#
loop_
_entity_poly.entity_id
_entity_poly.type
_entity_poly.pdbx_seq_one_letter_code
_entity_poly.pdbx_strand_id
1 'polypeptide(L)'
;MKNLYNYIRSVDTTLNVLLLISLVSIVLTDTLFNNLPELFDGGAGLLNAYYNFCIGMVVSYIFYFVVVHIKELKDKENIDAYVVGKSKAVIHDYESVIRAIQNKLNITSDELYPSESEVQRLFAQIDPNSDAPMVSRTSRSYVNWLQFMDSYRFRSQKVISKIFEKMPFLDSEHVKLLSAVDDCTHFMVIENTSRTPTSNQDLSAWVSTFYDYSIACKQLNLYNKRFE
;
A
#
# COMPACT_ATOMS: atom_id res chain seq x y z
N MET A 1 22.76 -0.90 -17.03
CA MET A 1 22.93 0.18 -16.03
C MET A 1 21.65 1.00 -16.03
N LYS A 2 20.73 0.77 -15.07
CA LYS A 2 19.59 1.69 -14.86
C LYS A 2 20.18 3.09 -14.64
N ASN A 3 19.77 4.07 -15.46
CA ASN A 3 20.43 5.36 -15.58
C ASN A 3 20.57 6.07 -14.22
N LEU A 4 21.81 6.39 -13.82
CA LEU A 4 22.13 7.18 -12.61
C LEU A 4 21.34 8.50 -12.57
N TYR A 5 21.04 9.05 -13.75
CA TYR A 5 20.15 10.20 -13.95
C TYR A 5 18.75 10.01 -13.35
N ASN A 6 18.15 8.82 -13.47
CA ASN A 6 16.83 8.55 -12.92
C ASN A 6 16.85 8.52 -11.38
N TYR A 7 17.96 8.08 -10.79
CA TYR A 7 18.17 8.11 -9.34
C TYR A 7 18.34 9.54 -8.82
N ILE A 8 19.08 10.39 -9.52
CA ILE A 8 19.27 11.79 -9.13
C ILE A 8 17.94 12.56 -9.24
N ARG A 9 17.17 12.30 -10.30
CA ARG A 9 15.87 12.94 -10.52
C ARG A 9 14.82 12.53 -9.49
N SER A 10 14.94 11.37 -8.86
CA SER A 10 14.00 10.94 -7.82
C SER A 10 14.31 11.51 -6.43
N VAL A 11 15.44 12.18 -6.25
CA VAL A 11 15.73 12.97 -5.04
C VAL A 11 14.84 14.22 -5.02
N ASP A 12 14.42 14.64 -3.83
CA ASP A 12 13.65 15.87 -3.63
C ASP A 12 14.25 17.06 -4.40
N THR A 13 13.39 17.82 -5.08
CA THR A 13 13.81 18.91 -5.96
C THR A 13 14.53 20.03 -5.19
N THR A 14 14.15 20.27 -3.93
CA THR A 14 14.80 21.24 -3.06
C THR A 14 16.24 20.85 -2.76
N LEU A 15 16.52 19.57 -2.51
CA LEU A 15 17.89 19.08 -2.28
C LEU A 15 18.75 19.19 -3.54
N ASN A 16 18.19 18.86 -4.70
CA ASN A 16 18.86 19.01 -5.99
C ASN A 16 19.19 20.48 -6.31
N VAL A 17 18.28 21.42 -6.01
CA VAL A 17 18.50 22.86 -6.19
C VAL A 17 19.59 23.37 -5.25
N LEU A 18 19.58 22.96 -3.98
CA LEU A 18 20.62 23.33 -3.01
C LEU A 18 22.00 22.83 -3.44
N LEU A 19 22.09 21.62 -3.98
CA LEU A 19 23.34 21.10 -4.54
C LEU A 19 23.82 21.96 -5.71
N LEU A 20 22.92 22.31 -6.64
CA LEU A 20 23.27 23.10 -7.82
C LEU A 20 23.74 24.51 -7.41
N ILE A 21 23.07 25.16 -6.47
CA ILE A 21 23.48 26.45 -5.91
C ILE A 21 24.87 26.34 -5.27
N SER A 22 25.12 25.28 -4.50
CA SER A 22 26.41 25.06 -3.84
C SER A 22 27.53 24.85 -4.86
N LEU A 23 27.30 24.06 -5.91
CA LEU A 23 28.28 23.82 -6.99
C LEU A 23 28.57 25.09 -7.78
N VAL A 24 27.54 25.85 -8.16
CA VAL A 24 27.72 27.13 -8.85
C VAL A 24 28.49 28.11 -7.95
N SER A 25 28.15 28.17 -6.66
CA SER A 25 28.84 29.02 -5.69
C SER A 25 30.33 28.67 -5.56
N ILE A 26 30.68 27.38 -5.53
CA ILE A 26 32.07 26.91 -5.50
C ILE A 26 32.82 27.39 -6.75
N VAL A 27 32.25 27.17 -7.94
CA VAL A 27 32.87 27.55 -9.22
C VAL A 27 33.05 29.07 -9.32
N LEU A 28 32.03 29.85 -8.94
CA LEU A 28 32.12 31.31 -8.95
C LEU A 28 33.16 31.82 -7.95
N THR A 29 33.22 31.21 -6.77
CA THR A 29 34.20 31.59 -5.73
C THR A 29 35.62 31.35 -6.21
N ASP A 30 35.88 30.19 -6.80
CA ASP A 30 37.21 29.78 -7.24
C ASP A 30 37.70 30.58 -8.46
N THR A 31 36.80 30.88 -9.41
CA THR A 31 37.18 31.54 -10.68
C THR A 31 37.13 33.07 -10.64
N LEU A 32 36.15 33.65 -9.95
CA LEU A 32 35.91 35.10 -9.96
C LEU A 32 36.29 35.75 -8.63
N PHE A 33 35.74 35.26 -7.52
CA PHE A 33 35.83 35.99 -6.24
C PHE A 33 37.20 35.91 -5.58
N ASN A 34 37.92 34.80 -5.72
CA ASN A 34 39.28 34.67 -5.17
C ASN A 34 40.30 35.62 -5.83
N ASN A 35 40.01 36.13 -7.03
CA ASN A 35 40.90 37.03 -7.78
C ASN A 35 40.57 38.52 -7.58
N LEU A 36 39.50 38.85 -6.84
CA LEU A 36 39.09 40.23 -6.59
C LEU A 36 39.76 40.79 -5.33
N PRO A 37 40.11 42.09 -5.32
CA PRO A 37 40.60 42.76 -4.11
C PRO A 37 39.54 42.73 -3.02
N GLU A 38 39.97 42.65 -1.75
CA GLU A 38 39.06 42.57 -0.61
C GLU A 38 38.12 43.79 -0.57
N LEU A 39 36.81 43.53 -0.50
CA LEU A 39 35.79 44.58 -0.42
C LEU A 39 35.76 45.25 0.96
N PHE A 40 36.17 44.53 2.02
CA PHE A 40 36.27 45.00 3.40
C PHE A 40 37.17 44.06 4.21
N ASP A 41 37.74 44.56 5.31
CA ASP A 41 38.61 43.77 6.21
C ASP A 41 37.89 42.49 6.69
N GLY A 42 38.48 41.34 6.39
CA GLY A 42 37.93 40.03 6.76
C GLY A 42 36.93 39.43 5.75
N GLY A 43 36.65 40.12 4.64
CA GLY A 43 35.78 39.61 3.57
C GLY A 43 36.29 38.30 2.94
N ALA A 44 37.61 38.14 2.80
CA ALA A 44 38.22 36.90 2.34
C ALA A 44 37.96 35.72 3.31
N GLY A 45 38.01 35.97 4.61
CA GLY A 45 37.69 34.96 5.63
C GLY A 45 36.24 34.52 5.58
N LEU A 46 35.32 35.46 5.40
CA LEU A 46 33.88 35.20 5.26
C LEU A 46 33.56 34.42 3.98
N LEU A 47 34.19 34.78 2.87
CA LEU A 47 34.08 34.06 1.60
C LEU A 47 34.61 32.63 1.71
N ASN A 48 35.73 32.42 2.40
CA ASN A 48 36.28 31.08 2.65
C ASN A 48 35.37 30.25 3.57
N ALA A 49 34.76 30.86 4.60
CA ALA A 49 33.78 30.17 5.45
C ALA A 49 32.55 29.71 4.63
N TYR A 50 32.03 30.59 3.76
CA TYR A 50 30.93 30.25 2.84
C TYR A 50 31.32 29.15 1.84
N TYR A 51 32.55 29.18 1.31
CA TYR A 51 33.08 28.16 0.43
C TYR A 51 33.13 26.78 1.11
N ASN A 52 33.68 26.72 2.33
CA ASN A 52 33.72 25.49 3.12
C ASN A 52 32.32 24.97 3.46
N PHE A 53 31.37 25.87 3.71
CA PHE A 53 29.97 25.50 3.88
C PHE A 53 29.39 24.86 2.60
N CYS A 54 29.63 25.45 1.42
CA CYS A 54 29.17 24.89 0.15
C CYS A 54 29.77 23.50 -0.12
N ILE A 55 31.06 23.29 0.17
CA ILE A 55 31.70 21.97 0.10
C ILE A 55 31.03 20.99 1.06
N GLY A 56 30.80 21.40 2.31
CA GLY A 56 30.09 20.60 3.29
C GLY A 56 28.72 20.14 2.80
N MET A 57 27.94 21.05 2.20
CA MET A 57 26.64 20.74 1.60
C MET A 57 26.75 19.71 0.47
N VAL A 58 27.74 19.84 -0.42
CA VAL A 58 27.99 18.87 -1.50
C VAL A 58 28.33 17.49 -0.92
N VAL A 59 29.22 17.42 0.07
CA VAL A 59 29.61 16.16 0.71
C VAL A 59 28.42 15.51 1.41
N SER A 60 27.63 16.28 2.17
CA SER A 60 26.41 15.79 2.82
C SER A 60 25.40 15.26 1.81
N TYR A 61 25.21 15.94 0.68
CA TYR A 61 24.34 15.46 -0.40
C TYR A 61 24.83 14.13 -0.98
N ILE A 62 26.14 14.01 -1.28
CA ILE A 62 26.71 12.76 -1.81
C ILE A 62 26.51 11.62 -0.81
N PHE A 63 26.75 11.87 0.49
CA PHE A 63 26.55 10.88 1.53
C PHE A 63 25.08 10.43 1.61
N TYR A 64 24.15 11.38 1.66
CA TYR A 64 22.71 11.09 1.63
C TYR A 64 22.34 10.27 0.39
N PHE A 65 22.77 10.71 -0.79
CA PHE A 65 22.44 10.05 -2.04
C PHE A 65 22.93 8.60 -2.09
N VAL A 66 24.19 8.38 -1.74
CA VAL A 66 24.82 7.05 -1.83
C VAL A 66 24.33 6.12 -0.73
N VAL A 67 24.27 6.60 0.52
CA VAL A 67 24.02 5.75 1.70
C VAL A 67 22.53 5.55 1.96
N VAL A 68 21.72 6.59 1.72
CA VAL A 68 20.29 6.58 2.03
C VAL A 68 19.48 6.34 0.76
N HIS A 69 19.54 7.25 -0.21
CA HIS A 69 18.62 7.25 -1.36
C HIS A 69 18.77 6.02 -2.28
N ILE A 70 19.99 5.63 -2.64
CA ILE A 70 20.22 4.43 -3.46
C ILE A 70 19.72 3.18 -2.74
N LYS A 71 19.93 3.10 -1.42
CA LYS A 71 19.49 1.96 -0.61
C LYS A 71 17.96 1.92 -0.54
N GLU A 72 17.32 3.05 -0.24
CA GLU A 72 15.85 3.18 -0.20
C GLU A 72 15.20 2.76 -1.52
N LEU A 73 15.76 3.16 -2.66
CA LEU A 73 15.22 2.77 -3.97
C LEU A 73 15.33 1.27 -4.24
N LYS A 74 16.45 0.64 -3.86
CA LYS A 74 16.62 -0.81 -4.00
C LYS A 74 15.73 -1.59 -3.05
N ASP A 75 15.60 -1.12 -1.81
CA ASP A 75 14.74 -1.73 -0.81
C ASP A 75 13.27 -1.61 -1.25
N LYS A 76 12.88 -0.44 -1.77
CA LYS A 76 11.55 -0.19 -2.33
C LYS A 76 11.21 -1.11 -3.50
N GLU A 77 12.09 -1.30 -4.49
CA GLU A 77 11.79 -2.22 -5.62
C GLU A 77 11.47 -3.65 -5.16
N ASN A 78 12.21 -4.18 -4.18
CA ASN A 78 12.00 -5.55 -3.69
C ASN A 78 10.79 -5.66 -2.76
N ILE A 79 10.58 -4.65 -1.92
CA ILE A 79 9.50 -4.63 -0.93
C ILE A 79 8.17 -4.34 -1.61
N ASP A 80 8.13 -3.46 -2.61
CA ASP A 80 6.93 -3.15 -3.39
C ASP A 80 6.38 -4.42 -4.07
N ALA A 81 7.24 -5.23 -4.69
CA ALA A 81 6.80 -6.50 -5.28
C ALA A 81 6.19 -7.46 -4.23
N TYR A 82 6.80 -7.54 -3.04
CA TYR A 82 6.27 -8.33 -1.94
C TYR A 82 4.92 -7.78 -1.44
N VAL A 83 4.85 -6.48 -1.20
CA VAL A 83 3.69 -5.77 -0.66
C VAL A 83 2.52 -5.81 -1.65
N VAL A 84 2.75 -5.51 -2.93
CA VAL A 84 1.73 -5.59 -3.99
C VAL A 84 1.22 -7.03 -4.13
N GLY A 85 2.10 -8.02 -4.11
CA GLY A 85 1.69 -9.43 -4.16
C GLY A 85 0.79 -9.84 -2.98
N LYS A 86 1.08 -9.34 -1.77
CA LYS A 86 0.25 -9.56 -0.58
C LYS A 86 -1.06 -8.77 -0.63
N SER A 87 -1.03 -7.53 -1.08
CA SER A 87 -2.22 -6.69 -1.26
C SER A 87 -3.20 -7.31 -2.27
N LYS A 88 -2.68 -7.85 -3.38
CA LYS A 88 -3.47 -8.65 -4.33
C LYS A 88 -4.06 -9.92 -3.70
N ALA A 89 -3.36 -10.56 -2.77
CA ALA A 89 -3.91 -11.72 -2.07
C ALA A 89 -5.14 -11.34 -1.21
N VAL A 90 -5.14 -10.17 -0.55
CA VAL A 90 -6.32 -9.66 0.18
C VAL A 90 -7.49 -9.42 -0.78
N ILE A 91 -7.25 -8.83 -1.95
CA ILE A 91 -8.28 -8.65 -2.98
C ILE A 91 -8.82 -10.01 -3.45
N HIS A 92 -7.92 -10.97 -3.66
CA HIS A 92 -8.30 -12.31 -4.09
C HIS A 92 -9.15 -13.06 -3.03
N ASP A 93 -8.97 -12.76 -1.75
CA ASP A 93 -9.80 -13.30 -0.68
C ASP A 93 -11.26 -12.85 -0.83
N TYR A 94 -11.48 -11.55 -1.06
CA TYR A 94 -12.79 -11.00 -1.40
C TYR A 94 -13.37 -11.63 -2.68
N GLU A 95 -12.58 -11.66 -3.77
CA GLU A 95 -13.03 -12.20 -5.06
C GLU A 95 -13.40 -13.67 -4.97
N SER A 96 -12.70 -14.44 -4.12
CA SER A 96 -13.01 -15.84 -3.86
C SER A 96 -14.41 -16.01 -3.25
N VAL A 97 -14.81 -15.11 -2.34
CA VAL A 97 -16.14 -15.15 -1.74
C VAL A 97 -17.23 -14.86 -2.77
N ILE A 98 -17.07 -13.80 -3.57
CA ILE A 98 -18.04 -13.48 -4.62
C ILE A 98 -18.13 -14.59 -5.67
N ARG A 99 -17.00 -15.12 -6.15
CA ARG A 99 -16.99 -16.23 -7.11
C ARG A 99 -17.64 -17.48 -6.53
N ALA A 100 -17.42 -17.78 -5.25
CA ALA A 100 -18.08 -18.91 -4.59
C ALA A 100 -19.60 -18.76 -4.58
N ILE A 101 -20.11 -17.56 -4.28
CA ILE A 101 -21.55 -17.26 -4.32
C ILE A 101 -22.10 -17.35 -5.74
N GLN A 102 -21.43 -16.74 -6.72
CA GLN A 102 -21.82 -16.81 -8.13
C GLN A 102 -21.88 -18.27 -8.62
N ASN A 103 -20.87 -19.08 -8.28
CA ASN A 103 -20.84 -20.50 -8.61
C ASN A 103 -21.97 -21.28 -7.94
N LYS A 104 -22.28 -21.01 -6.66
CA LYS A 104 -23.41 -21.65 -5.96
C LYS A 104 -24.75 -21.36 -6.64
N LEU A 105 -24.92 -20.14 -7.16
CA LEU A 105 -26.12 -19.68 -7.85
C LEU A 105 -26.11 -19.97 -9.36
N ASN A 106 -25.08 -20.64 -9.88
CA ASN A 106 -24.87 -20.91 -11.31
C ASN A 106 -24.89 -19.64 -12.19
N ILE A 107 -24.36 -18.53 -11.66
CA ILE A 107 -24.26 -17.25 -12.36
C ILE A 107 -22.89 -17.19 -13.05
N THR A 108 -22.90 -17.16 -14.39
CA THR A 108 -21.70 -16.85 -15.18
C THR A 108 -21.59 -15.34 -15.37
N SER A 109 -20.88 -14.69 -14.46
CA SER A 109 -20.54 -13.27 -14.55
C SER A 109 -19.08 -13.05 -14.16
N ASP A 110 -18.37 -12.23 -14.93
CA ASP A 110 -17.01 -11.79 -14.60
C ASP A 110 -17.01 -10.52 -13.72
N GLU A 111 -18.19 -9.97 -13.39
CA GLU A 111 -18.31 -8.80 -12.52
C GLU A 111 -17.98 -9.19 -11.07
N LEU A 112 -16.87 -8.66 -10.56
CA LEU A 112 -16.36 -8.96 -9.21
C LEU A 112 -16.74 -7.90 -8.18
N TYR A 113 -17.22 -6.72 -8.58
CA TYR A 113 -17.58 -5.62 -7.67
C TYR A 113 -19.04 -5.21 -7.91
N PRO A 114 -20.01 -6.10 -7.60
CA PRO A 114 -21.42 -5.85 -7.81
C PRO A 114 -21.93 -4.61 -7.05
N SER A 115 -23.00 -4.00 -7.55
CA SER A 115 -23.73 -2.95 -6.84
C SER A 115 -24.37 -3.50 -5.55
N GLU A 116 -24.70 -2.63 -4.60
CA GLU A 116 -25.36 -3.05 -3.35
C GLU A 116 -26.67 -3.80 -3.60
N SER A 117 -27.49 -3.33 -4.56
CA SER A 117 -28.72 -4.03 -4.97
C SER A 117 -28.46 -5.42 -5.55
N GLU A 118 -27.33 -5.59 -6.22
CA GLU A 118 -26.92 -6.89 -6.76
C GLU A 118 -26.42 -7.80 -5.63
N VAL A 119 -25.63 -7.29 -4.68
CA VAL A 119 -25.27 -8.03 -3.45
C VAL A 119 -26.52 -8.47 -2.70
N GLN A 120 -27.51 -7.59 -2.53
CA GLN A 120 -28.80 -7.91 -1.90
C GLN A 120 -29.50 -9.08 -2.61
N ARG A 121 -29.54 -9.05 -3.95
CA ARG A 121 -30.14 -10.13 -4.75
C ARG A 121 -29.41 -11.46 -4.59
N LEU A 122 -28.07 -11.43 -4.55
CA LEU A 122 -27.26 -12.64 -4.37
C LEU A 122 -27.44 -13.20 -2.94
N PHE A 123 -27.37 -12.34 -1.93
CA PHE A 123 -27.39 -12.73 -0.52
C PHE A 123 -28.76 -13.26 -0.08
N ALA A 124 -29.85 -12.75 -0.66
CA ALA A 124 -31.21 -13.24 -0.41
C ALA A 124 -31.44 -14.71 -0.82
N GLN A 125 -30.56 -15.29 -1.62
CA GLN A 125 -30.67 -16.67 -2.12
C GLN A 125 -29.75 -17.66 -1.40
N ILE A 126 -28.97 -17.19 -0.43
CA ILE A 126 -27.99 -18.00 0.28
C ILE A 126 -28.41 -18.16 1.74
N ASP A 127 -28.76 -19.38 2.14
CA ASP A 127 -28.92 -19.73 3.55
C ASP A 127 -27.55 -19.66 4.25
N PRO A 128 -27.38 -18.79 5.28
CA PRO A 128 -26.11 -18.61 5.97
C PRO A 128 -25.58 -19.89 6.64
N ASN A 129 -26.47 -20.81 7.02
CA ASN A 129 -26.13 -22.06 7.69
C ASN A 129 -25.90 -23.21 6.70
N SER A 130 -26.19 -23.02 5.42
CA SER A 130 -25.97 -24.05 4.38
C SER A 130 -24.49 -24.24 4.05
N ASP A 131 -24.17 -25.38 3.44
CA ASP A 131 -22.81 -25.74 3.07
C ASP A 131 -22.22 -24.78 2.02
N ALA A 132 -21.10 -24.18 2.39
CA ALA A 132 -20.23 -23.37 1.54
C ALA A 132 -19.12 -24.26 0.92
N PRO A 133 -18.45 -23.83 -0.17
CA PRO A 133 -17.47 -24.65 -0.89
C PRO A 133 -16.10 -24.69 -0.19
N MET A 134 -16.07 -25.00 1.10
CA MET A 134 -14.86 -25.22 1.88
C MET A 134 -15.08 -26.33 2.90
N VAL A 135 -14.09 -27.21 3.02
CA VAL A 135 -14.10 -28.31 3.99
C VAL A 135 -13.23 -27.93 5.18
N SER A 136 -13.80 -28.04 6.38
CA SER A 136 -13.07 -27.88 7.62
C SER A 136 -12.02 -28.98 7.76
N ARG A 137 -10.77 -28.58 8.02
CA ARG A 137 -9.66 -29.53 8.23
C ARG A 137 -9.85 -30.41 9.46
N THR A 138 -10.57 -29.92 10.47
CA THR A 138 -10.73 -30.58 11.77
C THR A 138 -11.90 -31.56 11.75
N SER A 139 -13.08 -31.12 11.27
CA SER A 139 -14.29 -31.94 11.28
C SER A 139 -14.48 -32.77 10.00
N ARG A 140 -13.72 -32.49 8.93
CA ARG A 140 -13.93 -33.03 7.57
C ARG A 140 -15.34 -32.79 7.00
N SER A 141 -16.11 -31.89 7.61
CA SER A 141 -17.40 -31.44 7.12
C SER A 141 -17.26 -30.14 6.34
N TYR A 142 -18.23 -29.85 5.48
CA TYR A 142 -18.34 -28.50 4.91
C TYR A 142 -18.55 -27.48 6.03
N VAL A 143 -17.99 -26.29 5.84
CA VAL A 143 -18.28 -25.14 6.70
C VAL A 143 -19.48 -24.39 6.15
N ASN A 144 -20.19 -23.66 7.01
CA ASN A 144 -21.27 -22.79 6.55
C ASN A 144 -20.74 -21.49 5.93
N TRP A 145 -21.62 -20.67 5.35
CA TRP A 145 -21.22 -19.43 4.67
C TRP A 145 -20.59 -18.39 5.59
N LEU A 146 -21.07 -18.28 6.83
CA LEU A 146 -20.48 -17.32 7.80
C LEU A 146 -19.07 -17.75 8.21
N GLN A 147 -18.84 -19.04 8.43
CA GLN A 147 -17.52 -19.63 8.71
C GLN A 147 -16.59 -19.55 7.50
N PHE A 148 -17.14 -19.69 6.30
CA PHE A 148 -16.41 -19.50 5.05
C PHE A 148 -15.90 -18.07 4.94
N MET A 149 -16.78 -17.07 5.10
CA MET A 149 -16.39 -15.65 5.09
C MET A 149 -15.40 -15.32 6.20
N ASP A 150 -15.57 -15.87 7.40
CA ASP A 150 -14.61 -15.72 8.52
C ASP A 150 -13.21 -16.24 8.14
N SER A 151 -13.14 -17.39 7.48
CA SER A 151 -11.85 -17.97 7.07
C SER A 151 -11.07 -17.05 6.12
N TYR A 152 -11.77 -16.37 5.20
CA TYR A 152 -11.17 -15.36 4.32
C TYR A 152 -10.86 -14.06 5.07
N ARG A 153 -11.73 -13.60 5.98
CA ARG A 153 -11.46 -12.47 6.88
C ARG A 153 -10.14 -12.67 7.62
N PHE A 154 -10.01 -13.80 8.34
CA PHE A 154 -8.83 -14.13 9.13
C PHE A 154 -7.57 -14.20 8.26
N ARG A 155 -7.68 -14.77 7.06
CA ARG A 155 -6.57 -14.82 6.11
C ARG A 155 -6.15 -13.42 5.66
N SER A 156 -7.11 -12.57 5.31
CA SER A 156 -6.89 -11.18 4.92
C SER A 156 -6.21 -10.38 6.03
N GLN A 157 -6.74 -10.41 7.25
CA GLN A 157 -6.14 -9.73 8.41
C GLN A 157 -4.70 -10.18 8.67
N LYS A 158 -4.44 -11.49 8.55
CA LYS A 158 -3.08 -12.04 8.69
C LYS A 158 -2.13 -11.58 7.58
N VAL A 159 -2.64 -11.41 6.36
CA VAL A 159 -1.85 -10.89 5.23
C VAL A 159 -1.59 -9.39 5.43
N ILE A 160 -2.59 -8.61 5.81
CA ILE A 160 -2.48 -7.18 6.10
C ILE A 160 -1.47 -6.93 7.23
N SER A 161 -1.55 -7.70 8.32
CA SER A 161 -0.59 -7.63 9.43
C SER A 161 0.86 -7.81 8.94
N LYS A 162 1.10 -8.77 8.03
CA LYS A 162 2.43 -8.99 7.42
C LYS A 162 2.87 -7.87 6.48
N ILE A 163 1.93 -7.15 5.87
CA ILE A 163 2.24 -5.95 5.09
C ILE A 163 2.65 -4.83 6.04
N PHE A 164 1.90 -4.62 7.14
CA PHE A 164 2.23 -3.61 8.14
C PHE A 164 3.54 -3.86 8.89
N GLU A 165 4.05 -5.09 8.95
CA GLU A 165 5.45 -5.35 9.37
C GLU A 165 6.50 -4.63 8.50
N LYS A 166 6.12 -4.16 7.30
CA LYS A 166 6.96 -3.39 6.37
C LYS A 166 6.57 -1.91 6.32
N MET A 167 5.88 -1.40 7.34
CA MET A 167 5.39 -0.02 7.44
C MET A 167 6.39 1.07 7.02
N PRO A 168 7.71 1.01 7.34
CA PRO A 168 8.67 2.03 6.90
C PRO A 168 8.80 2.20 5.39
N PHE A 169 8.36 1.20 4.62
CA PHE A 169 8.45 1.18 3.16
C PHE A 169 7.10 1.42 2.48
N LEU A 170 6.00 1.50 3.25
CA LEU A 170 4.68 1.74 2.71
C LEU A 170 4.41 3.23 2.57
N ASP A 171 3.82 3.64 1.46
CA ASP A 171 3.26 4.97 1.36
C ASP A 171 1.94 5.09 2.13
N SER A 172 1.58 6.32 2.46
CA SER A 172 0.40 6.63 3.27
C SER A 172 -0.92 6.30 2.58
N GLU A 173 -0.99 6.32 1.25
CA GLU A 173 -2.20 5.94 0.49
C GLU A 173 -2.45 4.44 0.64
N HIS A 174 -1.41 3.62 0.50
CA HIS A 174 -1.52 2.16 0.68
C HIS A 174 -1.93 1.81 2.12
N VAL A 175 -1.29 2.43 3.12
CA VAL A 175 -1.63 2.20 4.54
C VAL A 175 -3.09 2.53 4.80
N LYS A 176 -3.59 3.66 4.28
CA LYS A 176 -5.00 4.06 4.41
C LYS A 176 -5.95 3.02 3.80
N LEU A 177 -5.66 2.54 2.59
CA LEU A 177 -6.50 1.57 1.90
C LEU A 177 -6.52 0.19 2.58
N LEU A 178 -5.36 -0.28 3.06
CA LEU A 178 -5.27 -1.53 3.81
C LEU A 178 -6.01 -1.43 5.15
N SER A 179 -5.87 -0.31 5.86
CA SER A 179 -6.58 -0.08 7.13
C SER A 179 -8.09 -0.05 6.91
N ALA A 180 -8.56 0.57 5.82
CA ALA A 180 -9.98 0.57 5.47
C ALA A 180 -10.56 -0.83 5.23
N VAL A 181 -9.73 -1.77 4.74
CA VAL A 181 -10.11 -3.18 4.63
C VAL A 181 -10.06 -3.89 5.99
N ASP A 182 -8.98 -3.70 6.76
CA ASP A 182 -8.75 -4.39 8.04
C ASP A 182 -9.78 -4.02 9.11
N ASP A 183 -10.17 -2.75 9.16
CA ASP A 183 -11.09 -2.18 10.15
C ASP A 183 -12.55 -2.12 9.65
N CYS A 184 -12.87 -2.77 8.52
CA CYS A 184 -14.21 -2.67 7.95
C CYS A 184 -15.26 -3.34 8.86
N THR A 185 -16.49 -2.80 8.86
CA THR A 185 -17.59 -3.31 9.68
C THR A 185 -17.93 -4.77 9.35
N HIS A 186 -17.73 -5.20 8.10
CA HIS A 186 -17.92 -6.59 7.70
C HIS A 186 -17.06 -7.55 8.53
N PHE A 187 -15.78 -7.22 8.74
CA PHE A 187 -14.85 -8.07 9.47
C PHE A 187 -15.31 -8.25 10.92
N MET A 188 -15.70 -7.14 11.57
CA MET A 188 -16.24 -7.15 12.93
C MET A 188 -17.53 -7.97 13.04
N VAL A 189 -18.48 -7.79 12.12
CA VAL A 189 -19.76 -8.51 12.17
C VAL A 189 -19.55 -10.00 11.95
N ILE A 190 -18.77 -10.38 10.93
CA ILE A 190 -18.50 -11.80 10.62
C ILE A 190 -17.79 -12.51 11.77
N GLU A 191 -16.80 -11.87 12.43
CA GLU A 191 -16.13 -12.46 13.60
C GLU A 191 -17.10 -12.82 14.73
N ASN A 192 -18.12 -11.99 14.94
CA ASN A 192 -19.13 -12.22 15.97
C ASN A 192 -20.19 -13.23 15.54
N THR A 193 -20.57 -13.25 14.26
CA THR A 193 -21.67 -14.08 13.77
C THR A 193 -21.26 -15.47 13.28
N SER A 194 -19.98 -15.71 12.96
CA SER A 194 -19.50 -16.99 12.42
C SER A 194 -19.46 -18.14 13.43
N ARG A 195 -19.42 -17.80 14.73
CA ARG A 195 -19.19 -18.76 15.82
C ARG A 195 -20.44 -19.57 16.16
N THR A 196 -21.62 -19.04 15.87
CA THR A 196 -22.91 -19.65 16.19
C THR A 196 -23.84 -19.63 14.98
N PRO A 197 -24.63 -20.69 14.75
CA PRO A 197 -25.68 -20.67 13.74
C PRO A 197 -26.62 -19.48 13.94
N THR A 198 -27.04 -18.87 12.84
CA THR A 198 -27.93 -17.72 12.85
C THR A 198 -29.38 -18.15 12.59
N SER A 199 -30.35 -17.42 13.12
CA SER A 199 -31.78 -17.62 12.81
C SER A 199 -32.22 -16.96 11.51
N ASN A 200 -31.34 -16.20 10.85
CA ASN A 200 -31.64 -15.60 9.54
C ASN A 200 -31.78 -16.69 8.47
N GLN A 201 -32.77 -16.51 7.58
CA GLN A 201 -33.05 -17.44 6.48
C GLN A 201 -32.13 -17.20 5.27
N ASP A 202 -31.55 -16.00 5.18
CA ASP A 202 -30.67 -15.59 4.10
C ASP A 202 -29.52 -14.70 4.63
N LEU A 203 -28.61 -14.31 3.75
CA LEU A 203 -27.50 -13.41 4.09
C LEU A 203 -27.87 -11.92 4.02
N SER A 204 -29.15 -11.55 3.84
CA SER A 204 -29.56 -10.16 3.61
C SER A 204 -29.10 -9.20 4.72
N ALA A 205 -29.02 -9.68 5.97
CA ALA A 205 -28.55 -8.88 7.11
C ALA A 205 -27.10 -8.39 7.00
N TRP A 206 -26.27 -9.01 6.14
CA TRP A 206 -24.86 -8.66 5.97
C TRP A 206 -24.59 -7.82 4.71
N VAL A 207 -25.61 -7.52 3.90
CA VAL A 207 -25.46 -6.87 2.58
C VAL A 207 -24.71 -5.55 2.66
N SER A 208 -25.17 -4.62 3.50
CA SER A 208 -24.54 -3.29 3.63
C SER A 208 -23.07 -3.42 4.04
N THR A 209 -22.78 -4.21 5.08
CA THR A 209 -21.38 -4.37 5.55
C THR A 209 -20.50 -5.03 4.49
N PHE A 210 -21.00 -6.06 3.80
CA PHE A 210 -20.26 -6.73 2.73
C PHE A 210 -20.04 -5.81 1.52
N TYR A 211 -21.01 -4.96 1.19
CA TYR A 211 -20.87 -3.97 0.13
C TYR A 211 -19.78 -2.93 0.46
N ASP A 212 -19.75 -2.42 1.69
CA ASP A 212 -18.68 -1.51 2.13
C ASP A 212 -17.28 -2.17 2.02
N TYR A 213 -17.19 -3.45 2.41
CA TYR A 213 -15.98 -4.25 2.21
C TYR A 213 -15.61 -4.39 0.72
N SER A 214 -16.57 -4.64 -0.15
CA SER A 214 -16.38 -4.66 -1.61
C SER A 214 -15.80 -3.34 -2.14
N ILE A 215 -16.31 -2.20 -1.66
CA ILE A 215 -15.81 -0.88 -2.06
C ILE A 215 -14.37 -0.67 -1.58
N ALA A 216 -14.03 -1.06 -0.35
CA ALA A 216 -12.67 -0.98 0.15
C ALA A 216 -11.70 -1.83 -0.69
N CYS A 217 -12.07 -3.08 -1.01
CA CYS A 217 -11.29 -3.95 -1.89
C CYS A 217 -11.16 -3.38 -3.31
N LYS A 218 -12.22 -2.75 -3.84
CA LYS A 218 -12.19 -2.11 -5.17
C LYS A 218 -11.18 -0.97 -5.21
N GLN A 219 -11.17 -0.12 -4.19
CA GLN A 219 -10.22 0.99 -4.09
C GLN A 219 -8.77 0.48 -3.98
N LEU A 220 -8.54 -0.56 -3.17
CA LEU A 220 -7.23 -1.21 -3.05
C LEU A 220 -6.77 -1.82 -4.39
N ASN A 221 -7.70 -2.44 -5.15
CA ASN A 221 -7.40 -2.99 -6.46
C ASN A 221 -7.03 -1.90 -7.48
N LEU A 222 -7.77 -0.79 -7.52
CA LEU A 222 -7.45 0.35 -8.38
C LEU A 222 -6.09 0.96 -8.05
N TYR A 223 -5.72 1.02 -6.77
CA TYR A 223 -4.38 1.45 -6.34
C TYR A 223 -3.31 0.47 -6.86
N ASN A 224 -3.48 -0.84 -6.66
CA ASN A 224 -2.50 -1.85 -7.07
C ASN A 224 -2.26 -1.87 -8.59
N LYS A 225 -3.28 -1.57 -9.40
CA LYS A 225 -3.16 -1.45 -10.87
C LYS A 225 -2.24 -0.32 -11.34
N ARG A 226 -1.90 0.65 -10.48
CA ARG A 226 -0.93 1.71 -10.81
C ARG A 226 0.52 1.20 -10.84
N PHE A 227 0.78 0.03 -10.27
CA PHE A 227 2.10 -0.57 -10.11
C PHE A 227 2.26 -1.86 -10.94
N GLU A 228 1.29 -2.15 -11.82
CA GLU A 228 1.37 -3.20 -12.86
C GLU A 228 1.98 -2.64 -14.15
#